data_AF-D8SQK0-F1
#
_entry.id   AF-D8SQK0-F1
#
_cell.length_a   1.000
_cell.length_b   1.000
_cell.length_c   1.000
_cell.angle_alpha   90.00
_cell.angle_beta   90.00
_cell.angle_gamma   90.00
#
_symmetry.space_group_name_H-M   'P 1'
#
loop_
_entity.id
_entity.type
_entity.pdbx_description
1 polymer ?
#
loop_
_entity_poly.entity_id
_entity_poly.type
_entity_poly.pdbx_seq_one_letter_code
_entity_poly.pdbx_strand_id
1 'polypeptide(L)'
;NLKVIKTLDLSHNQLQGGIPASVGNLTWLESLDLSSNKLTGGVPESLLKLPSLRFLNLSSNSLSGKIPQGPKIRSFPAAAFTDNPGLCGTPL
;
A
#
# COMPACT_ATOMS: atom_id res chain seq x y z
N ASN A 1 -19.31 5.63 -2.73
CA ASN A 1 -19.75 5.09 -1.42
C ASN A 1 -19.52 3.57 -1.43
N LEU A 2 -18.26 3.14 -1.35
CA LEU A 2 -17.85 1.74 -1.52
C LEU A 2 -17.68 1.09 -0.14
N LYS A 3 -18.78 0.90 0.58
CA LYS A 3 -18.76 0.48 2.00
C LYS A 3 -18.40 -1.01 2.21
N VAL A 4 -18.22 -1.81 1.16
CA VAL A 4 -17.98 -3.26 1.28
C VAL A 4 -16.92 -3.77 0.30
N ILE A 5 -15.94 -2.94 -0.07
CA ILE A 5 -14.79 -3.46 -0.84
C ILE A 5 -13.92 -4.30 0.08
N LYS A 6 -13.78 -5.57 -0.27
CA LYS A 6 -12.85 -6.52 0.34
C LYS A 6 -11.55 -6.63 -0.44
N THR A 7 -11.63 -6.55 -1.76
CA THR A 7 -10.46 -6.64 -2.64
C THR A 7 -10.45 -5.42 -3.55
N LEU A 8 -9.34 -4.71 -3.54
CA LEU A 8 -9.03 -3.66 -4.49
C LEU A 8 -7.74 -4.04 -5.21
N ASP A 9 -7.88 -4.46 -6.46
CA ASP A 9 -6.77 -4.74 -7.36
C ASP A 9 -6.76 -3.67 -8.45
N LEU A 10 -5.71 -2.86 -8.43
CA LEU A 10 -5.41 -1.84 -9.43
C LEU A 10 -4.01 -2.08 -10.02
N SER A 11 -3.49 -3.30 -9.90
CA SER A 11 -2.16 -3.66 -10.39
C SER A 11 -2.05 -3.52 -11.91
N HIS A 12 -0.83 -3.37 -12.42
CA HIS A 12 -0.54 -3.33 -13.86
C HIS A 12 -1.27 -2.22 -14.62
N ASN A 13 -1.23 -1.01 -14.07
CA ASN A 13 -1.83 0.17 -14.67
C ASN A 13 -0.80 1.30 -14.83
N GLN A 14 -1.26 2.47 -15.29
CA GLN A 14 -0.44 3.68 -15.37
C GLN A 14 -0.87 4.75 -14.36
N LEU A 15 -1.36 4.33 -13.19
CA LEU A 15 -1.78 5.25 -12.14
C LEU A 15 -0.59 6.07 -11.65
N GLN A 16 -0.81 7.36 -11.47
CA GLN A 16 0.18 8.35 -11.08
C GLN A 16 -0.28 9.10 -9.82
N GLY A 17 0.65 9.85 -9.22
CA GLY A 17 0.39 10.59 -7.99
C GLY A 17 0.51 9.71 -6.74
N GLY A 18 0.15 10.26 -5.59
CA GLY A 18 0.26 9.57 -4.30
C GLY A 18 -0.91 8.65 -4.00
N ILE A 19 -0.66 7.66 -3.14
CA ILE A 19 -1.72 6.84 -2.55
C ILE A 19 -2.53 7.75 -1.60
N PRO A 20 -3.83 7.98 -1.84
CA PRO A 20 -4.59 8.91 -1.03
C PRO A 20 -4.88 8.32 0.36
N ALA A 21 -4.80 9.14 1.40
CA ALA A 21 -5.05 8.70 2.78
C ALA A 21 -6.46 8.11 2.96
N SER A 22 -7.42 8.48 2.10
CA SER A 22 -8.79 7.96 2.08
C SER A 22 -8.88 6.45 1.83
N VAL A 23 -7.83 5.79 1.31
CA VAL A 23 -7.80 4.30 1.24
C VAL A 23 -7.94 3.70 2.64
N GLY A 24 -7.47 4.39 3.69
CA GLY A 24 -7.66 3.99 5.08
C GLY A 24 -9.11 3.99 5.57
N ASN A 25 -10.05 4.56 4.81
CA ASN A 25 -11.48 4.52 5.13
C ASN A 25 -12.17 3.24 4.64
N LEU A 26 -11.47 2.38 3.89
CA LEU A 26 -11.99 1.10 3.41
C LEU A 26 -11.87 0.03 4.50
N THR A 27 -12.60 0.17 5.60
CA THR A 27 -12.44 -0.66 6.81
C THR A 27 -12.68 -2.16 6.60
N TRP A 28 -13.35 -2.53 5.51
CA TRP A 28 -13.59 -3.93 5.11
C TRP A 28 -12.54 -4.49 4.14
N LEU A 29 -11.54 -3.68 3.75
CA LEU A 29 -10.52 -4.09 2.79
C LEU A 29 -9.65 -5.19 3.39
N GLU A 30 -9.63 -6.34 2.72
CA GLU A 30 -8.86 -7.53 3.05
C GLU A 30 -7.63 -7.65 2.13
N SER A 31 -7.72 -7.18 0.89
CA SER A 31 -6.64 -7.26 -0.10
C SER A 31 -6.49 -5.97 -0.88
N LEU A 32 -5.27 -5.43 -0.92
CA LEU A 32 -4.90 -4.25 -1.69
C LEU A 32 -3.70 -4.56 -2.57
N ASP A 33 -3.90 -4.55 -3.89
CA ASP A 33 -2.80 -4.61 -4.87
C ASP A 33 -2.76 -3.30 -5.68
N LEU A 34 -1.66 -2.57 -5.53
CA LEU A 34 -1.35 -1.34 -6.27
C LEU A 34 -0.05 -1.50 -7.08
N SER A 35 0.45 -2.72 -7.23
CA SER A 35 1.75 -2.98 -7.83
C SER A 35 1.80 -2.65 -9.32
N SER A 36 3.00 -2.50 -9.86
CA SER A 36 3.21 -2.24 -11.30
C SER A 36 2.42 -1.01 -11.78
N ASN A 37 2.67 0.13 -11.14
CA ASN A 37 2.09 1.44 -11.47
C ASN A 37 3.19 2.52 -11.48
N LYS A 38 2.80 3.80 -11.58
CA LYS A 38 3.69 4.97 -11.53
C LYS A 38 3.40 5.83 -10.29
N LEU A 39 2.96 5.21 -9.19
CA LEU A 39 2.61 5.92 -7.96
C LEU A 39 3.87 6.52 -7.32
N THR A 40 3.73 7.70 -6.72
CA THR A 40 4.82 8.46 -6.10
C THR A 40 4.49 8.86 -4.66
N GLY A 41 5.43 9.49 -3.96
CA GLY A 41 5.22 9.94 -2.58
C GLY A 41 5.33 8.81 -1.55
N GLY A 42 4.89 9.07 -0.32
CA GLY A 42 5.01 8.13 0.79
C GLY A 42 3.86 7.14 0.91
N VAL A 43 4.12 6.00 1.56
CA VAL A 43 3.07 5.07 1.98
C VAL A 43 2.25 5.74 3.10
N PRO A 44 0.93 5.92 2.96
CA PRO A 44 0.12 6.60 3.98
C PRO A 44 0.01 5.79 5.26
N GLU A 45 0.17 6.44 6.42
CA GLU A 45 -0.05 5.80 7.72
C GLU A 45 -1.49 5.29 7.90
N SER A 46 -2.45 5.81 7.12
CA SER A 46 -3.84 5.33 7.19
C SER A 46 -3.99 3.88 6.73
N LEU A 47 -3.07 3.35 5.91
CA LEU A 47 -3.02 1.92 5.58
C LEU A 47 -2.71 1.05 6.80
N LEU A 48 -2.00 1.58 7.81
CA LEU A 48 -1.74 0.90 9.09
C LEU A 48 -3.02 0.61 9.89
N LYS A 49 -4.06 1.41 9.66
CA LYS A 49 -5.28 1.42 10.47
C LYS A 49 -6.38 0.54 9.89
N LEU A 50 -6.16 -0.08 8.72
CA LEU A 50 -7.14 -0.97 8.10
C LEU A 50 -7.24 -2.26 8.92
N PRO A 51 -8.36 -2.54 9.61
CA PRO A 51 -8.44 -3.66 10.55
C PRO A 51 -8.43 -5.02 9.85
N SER A 52 -9.00 -5.09 8.63
CA SER A 52 -9.22 -6.36 7.92
C SER A 52 -8.13 -6.72 6.90
N LEU A 53 -7.19 -5.81 6.61
CA LEU A 53 -6.18 -6.01 5.56
C LEU A 53 -5.26 -7.21 5.86
N ARG A 54 -5.09 -8.10 4.90
CA ARG A 54 -4.31 -9.35 5.00
C ARG A 54 -3.34 -9.53 3.84
N PHE A 55 -3.63 -8.89 2.71
CA PHE A 55 -2.74 -8.83 1.55
C PHE A 55 -2.45 -7.39 1.18
N LEU A 56 -1.18 -7.10 0.94
CA LEU A 56 -0.69 -5.80 0.49
C LEU A 56 0.40 -6.03 -0.54
N ASN A 57 0.30 -5.36 -1.69
CA ASN A 57 1.36 -5.30 -2.67
C ASN A 57 1.46 -3.88 -3.24
N LEU A 58 2.58 -3.21 -2.94
CA LEU A 58 2.94 -1.87 -3.39
C LEU A 58 4.18 -1.89 -4.30
N SER A 59 4.65 -3.08 -4.69
CA SER A 59 5.89 -3.25 -5.45
C SER A 59 5.83 -2.60 -6.84
N SER A 60 6.99 -2.36 -7.44
CA SER A 60 7.08 -1.83 -8.81
C SER A 60 6.33 -0.50 -8.99
N ASN A 61 6.74 0.50 -8.22
CA ASN A 61 6.22 1.87 -8.25
C ASN A 61 7.40 2.86 -8.05
N SER A 62 7.09 4.15 -7.94
CA SER A 62 8.06 5.21 -7.62
C SER A 62 7.81 5.79 -6.23
N LEU A 63 7.37 4.96 -5.27
CA LEU A 63 7.15 5.38 -3.88
C LEU A 63 8.48 5.70 -3.20
N SER A 64 8.40 6.55 -2.18
CA SER A 64 9.57 7.12 -1.52
C SER A 64 9.36 7.37 -0.02
N GLY A 65 10.46 7.50 0.72
CA GLY A 65 10.43 7.77 2.15
C GLY A 65 10.35 6.51 3.00
N LYS A 66 10.24 6.72 4.32
CA LYS A 66 10.26 5.62 5.29
C LYS A 66 8.93 4.87 5.30
N ILE A 67 8.99 3.55 5.26
CA ILE A 67 7.81 2.70 5.44
C ILE A 67 7.21 2.94 6.84
N PRO A 68 5.91 3.29 6.96
CA PRO A 68 5.25 3.53 8.23
C PRO A 68 5.37 2.34 9.17
N GLN A 69 5.70 2.61 10.43
CA GLN A 69 5.92 1.55 11.41
C GLN A 69 4.61 1.22 12.13
N GLY A 70 4.24 -0.06 12.12
CA GLY A 70 3.12 -0.56 12.88
C GLY A 70 3.13 -2.09 12.87
N PRO A 71 2.52 -2.75 13.87
CA PRO A 71 2.52 -4.21 13.98
C PRO A 71 2.00 -4.89 12.71
N LYS A 72 1.04 -4.25 12.02
CA LYS A 72 0.45 -4.74 10.79
C LYS A 72 1.32 -4.61 9.54
N ILE A 73 2.16 -3.56 9.44
CA ILE A 73 3.09 -3.44 8.30
C ILE A 73 4.23 -4.43 8.43
N ARG A 74 4.73 -4.65 9.65
CA ARG A 74 5.83 -5.58 9.93
C ARG A 74 5.49 -7.03 9.61
N SER A 75 4.21 -7.39 9.51
CA SER A 75 3.80 -8.73 9.10
C SER A 75 3.81 -8.95 7.58
N PHE A 76 3.88 -7.90 6.76
CA PHE A 76 3.97 -8.06 5.32
C PHE A 76 5.41 -8.36 4.89
N PRO A 77 5.63 -9.23 3.89
CA PRO A 77 6.96 -9.55 3.40
C PRO A 77 7.60 -8.33 2.72
N ALA A 78 8.93 -8.25 2.71
CA ALA A 78 9.68 -7.21 2.00
C ALA A 78 9.26 -7.07 0.53
N ALA A 79 8.92 -8.19 -0.12
CA ALA A 79 8.42 -8.24 -1.50
C ALA A 79 7.18 -7.38 -1.77
N ALA A 80 6.39 -7.06 -0.74
CA ALA A 80 5.27 -6.13 -0.89
C ALA A 80 5.71 -4.68 -1.18
N PHE A 81 7.00 -4.36 -1.01
CA PHE A 81 7.54 -3.00 -1.11
C PHE A 81 8.73 -2.88 -2.08
N THR A 82 9.21 -3.98 -2.67
CA THR A 82 10.38 -3.98 -3.57
C THR A 82 10.12 -3.17 -4.84
N ASP A 83 11.18 -2.87 -5.57
CA ASP A 83 11.10 -2.10 -6.83
C ASP A 83 10.46 -0.72 -6.65
N ASN A 84 10.73 -0.09 -5.51
CA ASN A 84 10.46 1.31 -5.20
C ASN A 84 11.77 1.96 -4.75
N PRO A 85 12.54 2.61 -5.64
CA PRO A 85 13.92 3.00 -5.35
C PRO A 85 14.06 4.05 -4.24
N GLY A 86 12.98 4.78 -3.93
CA GLY A 86 12.98 5.77 -2.86
C GLY A 86 12.51 5.26 -1.49
N LEU A 87 11.97 4.04 -1.40
CA LEU A 87 11.46 3.49 -0.13
C LEU A 87 12.61 2.99 0.75
N CYS A 88 12.46 3.17 2.06
CA CYS A 88 13.44 2.70 3.03
C CYS A 88 12.81 2.28 4.37
N GLY A 89 13.58 1.53 5.16
CA GLY A 89 13.18 1.03 6.48
C GLY A 89 12.45 -0.31 6.42
N THR A 90 12.37 -0.99 7.57
CA THR A 90 11.79 -2.32 7.67
C THR A 90 10.32 -2.34 7.17
N PRO A 91 9.91 -3.32 6.35
CA PRO A 91 10.59 -4.61 6.12
C PRO A 91 11.55 -4.67 4.91
N LEU A 92 11.86 -3.55 4.25
CA LEU A 92 12.92 -3.49 3.22
C LEU A 92 14.33 -3.56 3.81
#